data_AF-A0A849WF83-F1
#
_entry.id   AF-A0A849WF83-F1
#
_cell.length_a   1.000
_cell.length_b   1.000
_cell.length_c   1.000
_cell.angle_alpha   90.00
_cell.angle_beta   90.00
_cell.angle_gamma   90.00
#
_symmetry.space_group_name_H-M   'P 1'
#
loop_
_entity.id
_entity.type
_entity.pdbx_description
1 polymer ?
#
loop_
_entity_poly.entity_id
_entity_poly.type
_entity_poly.pdbx_seq_one_letter_code
_entity_poly.pdbx_strand_id
1 'polypeptide(L)'
;MKLAKFMVFLMILLLSTSLSAATIVWPPQLQGSVNLNSQSHGSGYSPFANEFWVPYWGTQTVYRYDRNYNLLGSFNTGQDHMMQLWGDTDGSYYTANWQYYTITKRSGSSTVWTYNIGGHAGGVAADANYVYAMRYDTNTVFRLNKSTGILVNTFTLDSISGGGAHGGIYMYGGLAVVGDYLIRGNGNGVIEYFSLATGNRLGSFSTGSYIYGSAFDGTNYYVHQNGSTHQVYTIAANTPIPEPASLVLLGLSAVGLIASRMKKF
;
A
#
# COMPACT_ATOMS: atom_id res chain seq x y z
N MET A 1 61.17 -16.56 -2.08
CA MET A 1 60.65 -16.59 -3.47
C MET A 1 59.63 -17.73 -3.54
N LYS A 2 58.37 -17.41 -3.92
CA LYS A 2 57.19 -18.29 -4.13
C LYS A 2 56.65 -18.95 -2.83
N LEU A 3 55.36 -19.00 -2.51
CA LEU A 3 54.13 -18.85 -3.29
C LEU A 3 52.98 -18.53 -2.32
N ALA A 4 52.09 -17.61 -2.69
CA ALA A 4 50.81 -17.36 -2.04
C ALA A 4 49.76 -18.42 -2.43
N LYS A 5 48.70 -18.53 -1.60
CA LYS A 5 47.32 -19.08 -1.85
C LYS A 5 46.96 -20.30 -0.98
N PHE A 6 46.06 -20.10 -0.01
CA PHE A 6 44.73 -20.75 0.12
C PHE A 6 44.12 -20.30 1.47
N MET A 7 43.34 -19.20 1.50
CA MET A 7 41.86 -19.23 1.57
C MET A 7 41.36 -20.18 2.68
N VAL A 8 41.36 -19.73 3.94
CA VAL A 8 40.18 -19.14 4.62
C VAL A 8 38.92 -19.98 4.37
N PHE A 9 38.73 -20.97 5.23
CA PHE A 9 37.55 -21.82 5.25
C PHE A 9 36.48 -21.18 6.14
N LEU A 10 35.36 -20.84 5.50
CA LEU A 10 34.00 -20.91 6.04
C LEU A 10 33.66 -19.99 7.24
N MET A 11 33.41 -18.72 6.92
CA MET A 11 32.40 -17.94 7.62
C MET A 11 31.56 -17.22 6.55
N ILE A 12 30.74 -18.00 5.85
CA ILE A 12 29.64 -17.47 5.05
C ILE A 12 28.60 -17.00 6.07
N LEU A 13 28.83 -15.80 6.61
CA LEU A 13 27.78 -14.99 7.17
C LEU A 13 26.86 -14.69 5.99
N LEU A 14 25.67 -15.32 5.97
CA LEU A 14 24.60 -14.86 5.10
C LEU A 14 24.33 -13.41 5.50
N LEU A 15 24.89 -12.46 4.75
CA LEU A 15 24.26 -11.16 4.62
C LEU A 15 22.96 -11.43 3.86
N SER A 16 21.92 -11.81 4.57
CA SER A 16 20.57 -11.56 4.11
C SER A 16 20.48 -10.05 3.98
N THR A 17 20.61 -9.54 2.77
CA THR A 17 20.05 -8.24 2.44
C THR A 17 18.56 -8.38 2.70
N SER A 18 18.12 -8.01 3.91
CA SER A 18 16.71 -7.82 4.17
C SER A 18 16.28 -6.75 3.18
N LEU A 19 15.47 -7.14 2.20
CA LEU A 19 14.65 -6.17 1.48
C LEU A 19 13.91 -5.43 2.60
N SER A 20 14.25 -4.16 2.81
CA SER A 20 13.54 -3.34 3.77
C SER A 20 12.06 -3.37 3.37
N ALA A 21 11.22 -3.96 4.22
CA ALA A 21 9.79 -3.96 3.99
C ALA A 21 9.32 -2.51 3.93
N ALA A 22 8.43 -2.20 2.98
CA ALA A 22 7.87 -0.85 2.85
C ALA A 22 7.30 -0.40 4.20
N THR A 23 7.77 0.75 4.68
CA THR A 23 7.29 1.34 5.93
C THR A 23 6.28 2.44 5.62
N ILE A 24 5.34 2.65 6.53
CA ILE A 24 4.40 3.77 6.41
C ILE A 24 5.10 5.11 6.62
N VAL A 25 4.63 6.13 5.90
CA VAL A 25 4.95 7.54 6.15
C VAL A 25 3.79 8.15 6.94
N TRP A 26 4.11 8.67 8.14
CA TRP A 26 3.14 9.32 9.02
C TRP A 26 3.70 10.63 9.61
N PRO A 27 2.98 11.77 9.51
CA PRO A 27 1.73 11.94 8.73
C PRO A 27 1.98 11.78 7.21
N PRO A 28 0.93 11.49 6.41
CA PRO A 28 1.03 11.53 4.95
C PRO A 28 1.62 12.86 4.47
N GLN A 29 2.52 12.83 3.49
CA GLN A 29 3.14 14.04 2.94
C GLN A 29 2.42 14.44 1.64
N LEU A 30 1.79 15.61 1.61
CA LEU A 30 1.16 16.14 0.40
C LEU A 30 2.24 16.51 -0.63
N GLN A 31 2.21 15.86 -1.79
CA GLN A 31 3.11 16.15 -2.92
C GLN A 31 2.51 17.19 -3.89
N GLY A 32 1.19 17.40 -3.82
CA GLY A 32 0.47 18.32 -4.69
C GLY A 32 -0.75 17.67 -5.31
N SER A 33 -1.07 18.05 -6.55
CA SER A 33 -2.19 17.48 -7.29
C SER A 33 -1.82 17.22 -8.75
N VAL A 34 -2.48 16.23 -9.34
CA VAL A 34 -2.26 15.80 -10.72
C VAL A 34 -3.58 15.79 -11.48
N ASN A 35 -3.50 15.95 -12.80
CA ASN A 35 -4.67 15.87 -13.68
C ASN A 35 -4.77 14.46 -14.25
N LEU A 36 -5.64 13.65 -13.66
CA LEU A 36 -5.95 12.27 -14.05
C LEU A 36 -7.47 12.16 -14.06
N ASN A 37 -8.09 11.94 -15.23
CA ASN A 37 -9.55 11.87 -15.29
C ASN A 37 -10.07 10.62 -14.58
N SER A 38 -10.84 10.81 -13.49
CA SER A 38 -11.38 9.75 -12.65
C SER A 38 -12.60 9.01 -13.22
N GLN A 39 -13.20 9.50 -14.31
CA GLN A 39 -14.35 8.85 -14.97
C GLN A 39 -15.49 8.50 -13.98
N SER A 40 -15.76 9.45 -13.06
CA SER A 40 -16.61 9.30 -11.86
C SER A 40 -15.89 8.58 -10.72
N HIS A 41 -16.29 7.34 -10.41
CA HIS A 41 -15.91 6.62 -9.20
C HIS A 41 -14.80 5.60 -9.45
N GLY A 42 -14.00 5.39 -8.41
CA GLY A 42 -13.02 4.32 -8.38
C GLY A 42 -11.76 4.62 -9.17
N SER A 43 -10.69 3.97 -8.76
CA SER A 43 -9.39 4.02 -9.43
C SER A 43 -8.57 2.83 -8.93
N GLY A 44 -7.41 2.64 -9.53
CA GLY A 44 -6.44 1.65 -9.13
C GLY A 44 -5.12 1.88 -9.84
N TYR A 45 -4.16 1.05 -9.50
CA TYR A 45 -2.86 1.05 -10.13
C TYR A 45 -2.43 -0.39 -10.41
N SER A 46 -1.81 -0.62 -11.55
CA SER A 46 -1.22 -1.90 -11.92
C SER A 46 0.29 -1.82 -11.84
N PRO A 47 0.94 -2.48 -10.87
CA PRO A 47 2.40 -2.53 -10.81
C PRO A 47 2.98 -3.36 -11.95
N PHE A 48 2.23 -4.35 -12.47
CA PHE A 48 2.64 -5.14 -13.64
C PHE A 48 2.71 -4.28 -14.91
N ALA A 49 1.70 -3.46 -15.17
CA ALA A 49 1.66 -2.60 -16.35
C ALA A 49 2.38 -1.25 -16.14
N ASN A 50 2.64 -0.87 -14.89
CA ASN A 50 3.09 0.47 -14.48
C ASN A 50 2.13 1.58 -14.94
N GLU A 51 0.83 1.35 -14.71
CA GLU A 51 -0.28 2.17 -15.21
C GLU A 51 -1.31 2.50 -14.13
N PHE A 52 -1.90 3.69 -14.21
CA PHE A 52 -3.15 4.01 -13.52
C PHE A 52 -4.34 3.46 -14.28
N TRP A 53 -5.24 2.82 -13.55
CA TRP A 53 -6.46 2.23 -14.08
C TRP A 53 -7.67 2.93 -13.51
N VAL A 54 -8.47 3.52 -14.39
CA VAL A 54 -9.65 4.29 -14.00
C VAL A 54 -10.90 3.64 -14.61
N PRO A 55 -11.74 3.00 -13.79
CA PRO A 55 -12.99 2.41 -14.28
C PRO A 55 -13.98 3.49 -14.69
N TYR A 56 -14.68 3.27 -15.79
CA TYR A 56 -15.81 4.12 -16.13
C TYR A 56 -17.06 3.58 -15.45
N TRP A 57 -17.52 4.34 -14.45
CA TRP A 57 -18.62 3.92 -13.58
C TRP A 57 -19.85 3.45 -14.36
N GLY A 58 -20.44 2.34 -13.92
CA GLY A 58 -21.59 1.71 -14.57
C GLY A 58 -21.27 0.92 -15.85
N THR A 59 -20.00 0.87 -16.26
CA THR A 59 -19.57 0.10 -17.43
C THR A 59 -18.44 -0.86 -17.10
N GLN A 60 -18.15 -1.78 -18.02
CA GLN A 60 -17.04 -2.73 -17.91
C GLN A 60 -15.70 -2.16 -18.39
N THR A 61 -15.65 -0.89 -18.77
CA THR A 61 -14.47 -0.26 -19.36
C THR A 61 -13.56 0.30 -18.26
N VAL A 62 -12.26 0.05 -18.40
CA VAL A 62 -11.20 0.69 -17.63
C VAL A 62 -10.28 1.45 -18.57
N TYR A 63 -10.12 2.75 -18.33
CA TYR A 63 -9.14 3.59 -19.00
C TYR A 63 -7.76 3.43 -18.35
N ARG A 64 -6.74 3.42 -19.18
CA ARG A 64 -5.34 3.22 -18.79
C ARG A 64 -4.57 4.51 -18.98
N TYR A 65 -3.79 4.89 -17.99
CA TYR A 65 -2.91 6.06 -18.06
C TYR A 65 -1.50 5.68 -17.65
N ASP A 66 -0.50 6.29 -18.29
CA ASP A 66 0.90 6.13 -17.89
C ASP A 66 1.23 6.90 -16.60
N ARG A 67 2.49 6.83 -16.17
CA ARG A 67 2.99 7.55 -14.97
C ARG A 67 3.00 9.08 -15.12
N ASN A 68 2.88 9.58 -16.33
CA ASN A 68 2.77 11.00 -16.65
C ASN A 68 1.31 11.40 -16.89
N TYR A 69 0.36 10.52 -16.56
CA TYR A 69 -1.08 10.74 -16.66
C TYR A 69 -1.60 10.89 -18.10
N ASN A 70 -0.84 10.42 -19.10
CA ASN A 70 -1.30 10.39 -20.50
C ASN A 70 -2.20 9.18 -20.73
N LEU A 71 -3.30 9.37 -21.46
CA LEU A 71 -4.21 8.27 -21.83
C LEU A 71 -3.51 7.31 -22.79
N LEU A 72 -3.42 6.03 -22.40
CA LEU A 72 -2.87 4.94 -23.21
C LEU A 72 -3.93 4.19 -24.00
N GLY A 73 -5.19 4.24 -23.55
CA GLY A 73 -6.32 3.54 -24.14
C GLY A 73 -7.23 2.96 -23.06
N SER A 74 -7.91 1.86 -23.38
CA SER A 74 -8.83 1.20 -22.45
C SER A 74 -8.87 -0.32 -22.65
N PHE A 75 -9.39 -1.03 -21.66
CA PHE A 75 -9.72 -2.45 -21.77
C PHE A 75 -11.06 -2.76 -21.10
N ASN A 76 -11.67 -3.88 -21.49
CA ASN A 76 -12.88 -4.39 -20.85
C ASN A 76 -12.50 -5.38 -19.75
N THR A 77 -12.99 -5.15 -18.53
CA THR A 77 -12.73 -6.02 -17.38
C THR A 77 -13.69 -7.20 -17.32
N GLY A 78 -14.89 -7.09 -17.90
CA GLY A 78 -16.01 -8.01 -17.72
C GLY A 78 -16.77 -7.79 -16.40
N GLN A 79 -16.54 -6.67 -15.71
CA GLN A 79 -17.18 -6.28 -14.46
C GLN A 79 -17.53 -4.80 -14.50
N ASP A 80 -18.78 -4.44 -14.24
CA ASP A 80 -19.17 -3.03 -14.10
C ASP A 80 -19.31 -2.60 -12.62
N HIS A 81 -19.62 -1.32 -12.39
CA HIS A 81 -19.79 -0.74 -11.04
C HIS A 81 -18.61 -1.02 -10.10
N MET A 82 -17.39 -0.88 -10.62
CA MET A 82 -16.15 -1.05 -9.86
C MET A 82 -15.87 0.18 -9.01
N MET A 83 -15.81 -0.01 -7.69
CA MET A 83 -15.51 1.04 -6.72
C MET A 83 -14.01 1.19 -6.47
N GLN A 84 -13.23 0.14 -6.73
CA GLN A 84 -11.77 0.15 -6.69
C GLN A 84 -11.19 -1.00 -7.51
N LEU A 85 -10.00 -0.77 -8.07
CA LEU A 85 -9.15 -1.82 -8.62
C LEU A 85 -7.82 -1.88 -7.86
N TRP A 86 -7.29 -3.10 -7.73
CA TRP A 86 -5.94 -3.34 -7.21
C TRP A 86 -5.19 -4.27 -8.16
N GLY A 87 -4.18 -3.78 -8.85
CA GLY A 87 -3.36 -4.61 -9.73
C GLY A 87 -2.34 -5.42 -8.94
N ASP A 88 -2.09 -6.64 -9.40
CA ASP A 88 -1.10 -7.54 -8.85
C ASP A 88 0.17 -7.57 -9.72
N THR A 89 1.25 -8.15 -9.20
CA THR A 89 2.54 -8.19 -9.91
C THR A 89 2.59 -9.20 -11.05
N ASP A 90 1.60 -10.09 -11.16
CA ASP A 90 1.46 -11.09 -12.22
C ASP A 90 0.52 -10.64 -13.36
N GLY A 91 0.02 -9.40 -13.31
CA GLY A 91 -0.93 -8.83 -14.27
C GLY A 91 -2.39 -9.20 -14.00
N SER A 92 -2.66 -10.08 -13.03
CA SER A 92 -4.01 -10.22 -12.46
C SER A 92 -4.36 -9.00 -11.62
N TYR A 93 -5.64 -8.87 -11.26
CA TYR A 93 -6.11 -7.74 -10.47
C TYR A 93 -7.38 -8.07 -9.72
N TYR A 94 -7.70 -7.25 -8.73
CA TYR A 94 -8.86 -7.39 -7.87
C TYR A 94 -9.81 -6.22 -8.08
N THR A 95 -11.11 -6.49 -8.08
CA THR A 95 -12.16 -5.47 -8.19
C THR A 95 -13.08 -5.49 -6.99
N ALA A 96 -13.42 -4.31 -6.46
CA ALA A 96 -14.49 -4.12 -5.49
C ALA A 96 -15.79 -3.75 -6.23
N ASN A 97 -16.78 -4.62 -6.22
CA ASN A 97 -17.95 -4.53 -7.11
C ASN A 97 -19.18 -4.05 -6.33
N TRP A 98 -19.56 -2.79 -6.53
CA TRP A 98 -20.55 -2.10 -5.71
C TRP A 98 -21.94 -2.75 -5.73
N GLN A 99 -22.51 -2.96 -6.92
CA GLN A 99 -23.86 -3.53 -7.08
C GLN A 99 -23.93 -5.04 -6.84
N TYR A 100 -22.79 -5.73 -6.92
CA TYR A 100 -22.71 -7.19 -6.90
C TYR A 100 -22.30 -7.74 -5.54
N TYR A 101 -21.95 -6.86 -4.59
CA TYR A 101 -21.51 -7.22 -3.25
C TYR A 101 -20.30 -8.15 -3.23
N THR A 102 -19.44 -8.04 -4.24
CA THR A 102 -18.37 -9.00 -4.47
C THR A 102 -17.00 -8.36 -4.54
N ILE A 103 -16.02 -9.17 -4.16
CA ILE A 103 -14.61 -8.98 -4.48
C ILE A 103 -14.24 -10.05 -5.49
N THR A 104 -13.65 -9.65 -6.60
CA THR A 104 -13.34 -10.58 -7.69
C THR A 104 -11.88 -10.46 -8.09
N LYS A 105 -11.16 -11.58 -8.12
CA LYS A 105 -9.87 -11.66 -8.80
C LYS A 105 -10.10 -11.94 -10.28
N ARG A 106 -9.40 -11.20 -11.15
CA ARG A 106 -9.55 -11.23 -12.60
C ARG A 106 -8.20 -11.41 -13.29
N SER A 107 -8.23 -12.05 -14.46
CA SER A 107 -7.12 -12.12 -15.40
C SER A 107 -7.65 -11.75 -16.77
N GLY A 108 -7.30 -10.56 -17.26
CA GLY A 108 -8.02 -9.94 -18.38
C GLY A 108 -9.51 -9.81 -18.07
N SER A 109 -10.38 -10.30 -18.96
CA SER A 109 -11.83 -10.31 -18.74
C SER A 109 -12.34 -11.53 -17.96
N SER A 110 -11.48 -12.50 -17.65
CA SER A 110 -11.86 -13.76 -17.03
C SER A 110 -11.88 -13.65 -15.50
N THR A 111 -12.89 -14.24 -14.88
CA THR A 111 -12.97 -14.40 -13.42
C THR A 111 -12.08 -15.55 -12.96
N VAL A 112 -11.14 -15.27 -12.06
CA VAL A 112 -10.30 -16.29 -11.40
C VAL A 112 -11.03 -16.86 -10.17
N TRP A 113 -11.51 -15.98 -9.31
CA TRP A 113 -12.39 -16.32 -8.19
C TRP A 113 -13.24 -15.11 -7.80
N THR A 114 -14.34 -15.35 -7.09
CA THR A 114 -15.22 -14.31 -6.55
C THR A 114 -15.64 -14.65 -5.14
N TYR A 115 -15.68 -13.65 -4.27
CA TYR A 115 -16.18 -13.76 -2.91
C TYR A 115 -17.29 -12.72 -2.69
N ASN A 116 -18.47 -13.17 -2.24
CA ASN A 116 -19.56 -12.28 -1.86
C ASN A 116 -19.34 -11.78 -0.42
N ILE A 117 -19.07 -10.49 -0.27
CA ILE A 117 -18.85 -9.86 1.02
C ILE A 117 -20.15 -9.45 1.71
N GLY A 118 -21.33 -9.62 1.10
CA GLY A 118 -22.65 -9.44 1.73
C GLY A 118 -23.17 -8.00 1.82
N GLY A 119 -22.60 -7.06 1.08
CA GLY A 119 -23.05 -5.67 0.98
C GLY A 119 -22.19 -4.88 -0.01
N HIS A 120 -22.52 -3.61 -0.28
CA HIS A 120 -21.82 -2.79 -1.27
C HIS A 120 -20.31 -2.74 -0.97
N ALA A 121 -19.51 -3.23 -1.92
CA ALA A 121 -18.06 -3.23 -1.81
C ALA A 121 -17.51 -1.80 -1.90
N GLY A 122 -16.85 -1.37 -0.83
CA GLY A 122 -16.25 -0.05 -0.70
C GLY A 122 -14.82 -0.02 -1.25
N GLY A 123 -13.99 -1.02 -0.94
CA GLY A 123 -12.59 -1.02 -1.40
C GLY A 123 -11.94 -2.40 -1.35
N VAL A 124 -10.85 -2.53 -2.10
CA VAL A 124 -10.02 -3.75 -2.18
C VAL A 124 -8.54 -3.40 -2.24
N ALA A 125 -7.71 -4.13 -1.49
CA ALA A 125 -6.26 -4.06 -1.54
C ALA A 125 -5.67 -5.46 -1.35
N ALA A 126 -4.41 -5.69 -1.71
CA ALA A 126 -3.78 -6.99 -1.55
C ALA A 126 -2.29 -6.87 -1.20
N ASP A 127 -1.80 -7.81 -0.41
CA ASP A 127 -0.37 -8.03 -0.17
C ASP A 127 0.08 -9.32 -0.89
N ALA A 128 1.21 -9.91 -0.46
CA ALA A 128 1.72 -11.15 -1.04
C ALA A 128 0.81 -12.39 -0.79
N ASN A 129 0.05 -12.40 0.30
CA ASN A 129 -0.63 -13.59 0.83
C ASN A 129 -2.16 -13.45 0.83
N TYR A 130 -2.66 -12.23 1.01
CA TYR A 130 -4.06 -11.95 1.28
C TYR A 130 -4.62 -10.81 0.43
N VAL A 131 -5.93 -10.87 0.25
CA VAL A 131 -6.74 -9.77 -0.27
C VAL A 131 -7.59 -9.24 0.87
N TYR A 132 -7.55 -7.93 1.06
CA TYR A 132 -8.29 -7.21 2.07
C TYR A 132 -9.42 -6.45 1.40
N ALA A 133 -10.62 -6.56 1.97
CA ALA A 133 -11.80 -5.92 1.42
C ALA A 133 -12.65 -5.32 2.52
N MET A 134 -13.36 -4.24 2.17
CA MET A 134 -14.29 -3.57 3.07
C MET A 134 -15.59 -3.24 2.34
N ARG A 135 -16.69 -3.27 3.09
CA ARG A 135 -17.95 -2.67 2.64
C ARG A 135 -17.88 -1.16 2.81
N TYR A 136 -18.68 -0.45 2.05
CA TYR A 136 -18.66 1.02 2.05
C TYR A 136 -19.07 1.62 3.41
N ASP A 137 -19.98 0.99 4.15
CA ASP A 137 -20.66 1.54 5.34
C ASP A 137 -20.35 0.77 6.63
N THR A 138 -19.29 -0.04 6.65
CA THR A 138 -18.88 -0.79 7.84
C THR A 138 -17.40 -0.58 8.17
N ASN A 139 -17.01 -0.99 9.37
CA ASN A 139 -15.62 -1.03 9.82
C ASN A 139 -15.02 -2.44 9.75
N THR A 140 -15.68 -3.39 9.08
CA THR A 140 -15.21 -4.78 8.99
C THR A 140 -14.29 -4.96 7.80
N VAL A 141 -13.10 -5.50 8.05
CA VAL A 141 -12.18 -5.97 7.01
C VAL A 141 -12.36 -7.47 6.82
N PHE A 142 -12.59 -7.87 5.58
CA PHE A 142 -12.57 -9.26 5.14
C PHE A 142 -11.16 -9.59 4.65
N ARG A 143 -10.52 -10.60 5.25
CA ARG A 143 -9.23 -11.11 4.80
C ARG A 143 -9.43 -12.41 4.04
N LEU A 144 -9.23 -12.36 2.74
CA LEU A 144 -9.38 -13.49 1.83
C LEU A 144 -8.01 -14.07 1.48
N ASN A 145 -7.94 -15.39 1.31
CA ASN A 145 -6.75 -16.03 0.74
C ASN A 145 -6.58 -15.55 -0.71
N LYS A 146 -5.41 -14.99 -1.05
CA LYS A 146 -5.16 -14.39 -2.37
C LYS A 146 -5.27 -15.39 -3.53
N SER A 147 -4.90 -16.64 -3.29
CA SER A 147 -4.93 -17.69 -4.31
C SER A 147 -6.35 -18.22 -4.56
N THR A 148 -7.10 -18.49 -3.49
CA THR A 148 -8.39 -19.19 -3.59
C THR A 148 -9.61 -18.29 -3.47
N GLY A 149 -9.47 -17.07 -2.94
CA GLY A 149 -10.58 -16.17 -2.63
C GLY A 149 -11.39 -16.58 -1.38
N ILE A 150 -11.02 -17.68 -0.72
CA ILE A 150 -11.71 -18.16 0.48
C ILE A 150 -11.47 -17.21 1.64
N LEU A 151 -12.53 -16.88 2.40
CA LEU A 151 -12.42 -16.11 3.63
C LEU A 151 -11.54 -16.82 4.64
N VAL A 152 -10.47 -16.15 5.07
CA VAL A 152 -9.60 -16.62 6.14
C VAL A 152 -10.18 -16.19 7.48
N ASN A 153 -10.50 -14.91 7.63
CA ASN A 153 -11.22 -14.35 8.77
C ASN A 153 -11.72 -12.93 8.47
N THR A 154 -12.44 -12.36 9.44
CA THR A 154 -12.79 -10.94 9.48
C THR A 154 -12.25 -10.30 10.76
N PHE A 155 -11.95 -9.00 10.72
CA PHE A 155 -11.62 -8.20 11.90
C PHE A 155 -12.21 -6.80 11.77
N THR A 156 -12.40 -6.10 12.88
CA THR A 156 -12.93 -4.74 12.91
C THR A 156 -11.82 -3.72 13.00
N LEU A 157 -12.00 -2.59 12.33
CA LEU A 157 -11.19 -1.41 12.54
C LEU A 157 -11.77 -0.60 13.69
N ASP A 158 -10.91 -0.26 14.64
CA ASP A 158 -11.33 0.45 15.84
C ASP A 158 -11.20 1.95 15.67
N SER A 159 -12.10 2.68 16.33
CA SER A 159 -12.13 4.14 16.37
C SER A 159 -12.30 4.84 15.02
N ILE A 160 -12.71 4.17 13.93
CA ILE A 160 -12.80 4.80 12.61
C ILE A 160 -13.59 6.11 12.61
N SER A 161 -13.14 7.09 11.83
CA SER A 161 -13.80 8.39 11.73
C SER A 161 -15.12 8.24 10.97
N GLY A 162 -16.19 8.65 11.65
CA GLY A 162 -17.51 8.89 11.08
C GLY A 162 -17.94 10.33 11.40
N GLY A 163 -18.97 10.81 10.70
CA GLY A 163 -19.42 12.19 10.84
C GLY A 163 -18.71 13.15 9.89
N GLY A 164 -19.53 13.91 9.17
CA GLY A 164 -19.21 14.80 8.05
C GLY A 164 -20.53 15.17 7.36
N ALA A 165 -20.51 15.87 6.21
CA ALA A 165 -21.74 16.32 5.52
C ALA A 165 -22.73 15.18 5.19
N HIS A 166 -22.25 13.94 5.13
CA HIS A 166 -23.05 12.74 4.82
C HIS A 166 -23.35 11.84 6.04
N GLY A 167 -22.94 12.22 7.26
CA GLY A 167 -23.38 11.58 8.51
C GLY A 167 -22.92 10.14 8.78
N GLY A 168 -22.12 9.51 7.90
CA GLY A 168 -21.72 8.10 8.01
C GLY A 168 -20.21 7.86 7.99
N ILE A 169 -19.83 6.59 8.10
CA ILE A 169 -18.46 6.06 8.00
C ILE A 169 -18.09 5.66 6.57
N TYR A 170 -18.71 6.28 5.56
CA TYR A 170 -18.67 5.78 4.19
C TYR A 170 -17.25 5.75 3.58
N MET A 171 -16.98 4.78 2.70
CA MET A 171 -15.79 4.76 1.83
C MET A 171 -16.16 4.35 0.40
N TYR A 172 -15.59 5.05 -0.57
CA TYR A 172 -15.84 4.87 -2.00
C TYR A 172 -14.48 4.68 -2.67
N GLY A 173 -14.02 3.45 -2.71
CA GLY A 173 -12.61 3.11 -2.87
C GLY A 173 -11.86 3.42 -1.58
N GLY A 174 -10.57 3.71 -1.71
CA GLY A 174 -9.81 4.24 -0.59
C GLY A 174 -9.05 3.20 0.23
N LEU A 175 -8.96 1.94 -0.20
CA LEU A 175 -8.25 0.91 0.57
C LEU A 175 -6.84 0.71 0.03
N ALA A 176 -5.83 0.69 0.90
CA ALA A 176 -4.49 0.30 0.53
C ALA A 176 -3.82 -0.52 1.64
N VAL A 177 -2.83 -1.32 1.27
CA VAL A 177 -1.99 -2.07 2.21
C VAL A 177 -0.53 -1.69 1.98
N VAL A 178 0.17 -1.39 3.07
CA VAL A 178 1.59 -1.05 3.10
C VAL A 178 2.22 -1.85 4.23
N GLY A 179 2.97 -2.91 3.92
CA GLY A 179 3.52 -3.81 4.94
C GLY A 179 2.43 -4.35 5.88
N ASP A 180 2.62 -4.17 7.19
CA ASP A 180 1.68 -4.61 8.23
C ASP A 180 0.54 -3.60 8.51
N TYR A 181 0.33 -2.65 7.60
CA TYR A 181 -0.60 -1.55 7.79
C TYR A 181 -1.69 -1.53 6.71
N LEU A 182 -2.91 -1.23 7.16
CA LEU A 182 -4.04 -0.95 6.30
C LEU A 182 -4.32 0.55 6.32
N ILE A 183 -4.41 1.13 5.13
CA ILE A 183 -4.73 2.54 4.92
C ILE A 183 -6.14 2.63 4.37
N ARG A 184 -6.92 3.53 4.94
CA ARG A 184 -8.32 3.75 4.58
C ARG A 184 -8.57 5.23 4.33
N GLY A 185 -8.90 5.60 3.11
CA GLY A 185 -9.53 6.88 2.77
C GLY A 185 -11.05 6.79 2.91
N ASN A 186 -11.66 7.72 3.64
CA ASN A 186 -13.11 7.75 3.81
C ASN A 186 -13.77 8.92 3.03
N GLY A 187 -15.08 8.81 2.82
CA GLY A 187 -15.89 9.79 2.11
C GLY A 187 -15.99 11.16 2.79
N ASN A 188 -15.46 11.32 4.02
CA ASN A 188 -15.36 12.59 4.74
C ASN A 188 -13.99 13.26 4.57
N GLY A 189 -13.11 12.70 3.71
CA GLY A 189 -11.82 13.31 3.43
C GLY A 189 -10.72 12.98 4.42
N VAL A 190 -10.84 11.87 5.14
CA VAL A 190 -9.83 11.43 6.12
C VAL A 190 -9.08 10.21 5.60
N ILE A 191 -7.76 10.26 5.66
CA ILE A 191 -6.85 9.11 5.49
C ILE A 191 -6.51 8.56 6.87
N GLU A 192 -6.80 7.29 7.10
CA GLU A 192 -6.62 6.62 8.37
C GLU A 192 -5.67 5.43 8.24
N TYR A 193 -4.81 5.23 9.23
CA TYR A 193 -3.82 4.16 9.27
C TYR A 193 -4.16 3.19 10.39
N PHE A 194 -4.12 1.90 10.10
CA PHE A 194 -4.44 0.84 11.04
C PHE A 194 -3.37 -0.23 11.04
N SER A 195 -3.14 -0.86 12.18
CA SER A 195 -2.37 -2.11 12.25
C SER A 195 -3.23 -3.27 11.72
N LEU A 196 -2.71 -4.04 10.77
CA LEU A 196 -3.38 -5.26 10.28
C LEU A 196 -3.44 -6.37 11.35
N ALA A 197 -2.52 -6.34 12.32
CA ALA A 197 -2.46 -7.35 13.38
C ALA A 197 -3.55 -7.14 14.45
N THR A 198 -3.89 -5.88 14.74
CA THR A 198 -4.79 -5.55 15.85
C THR A 198 -6.09 -4.86 15.43
N GLY A 199 -6.16 -4.26 14.24
CA GLY A 199 -7.29 -3.42 13.82
C GLY A 199 -7.29 -2.01 14.46
N ASN A 200 -6.33 -1.71 15.34
CA ASN A 200 -6.25 -0.42 16.01
C ASN A 200 -5.80 0.69 15.07
N ARG A 201 -6.46 1.86 15.17
CA ARG A 201 -6.03 3.07 14.45
C ARG A 201 -4.75 3.65 15.06
N LEU A 202 -3.79 3.92 14.20
CA LEU A 202 -2.49 4.54 14.52
C LEU A 202 -2.52 6.06 14.30
N GLY A 203 -3.30 6.52 13.33
CA GLY A 203 -3.42 7.94 13.00
C GLY A 203 -4.54 8.22 12.00
N SER A 204 -4.98 9.48 11.96
CA SER A 204 -5.96 10.01 11.00
C SER A 204 -5.55 11.39 10.50
N PHE A 205 -5.60 11.61 9.20
CA PHE A 205 -5.16 12.84 8.54
C PHE A 205 -6.28 13.39 7.65
N SER A 206 -6.66 14.65 7.86
CA SER A 206 -7.66 15.32 7.01
C SER A 206 -7.01 15.86 5.74
N THR A 207 -7.53 15.45 4.59
CA THR A 207 -7.07 15.88 3.25
C THR A 207 -7.64 17.23 2.82
N GLY A 208 -8.73 17.66 3.46
CA GLY A 208 -9.48 18.87 3.09
C GLY A 208 -10.46 18.68 1.92
N SER A 209 -10.52 17.49 1.30
CA SER A 209 -11.44 17.17 0.18
C SER A 209 -12.06 15.79 0.38
N TYR A 210 -13.25 15.50 -0.17
CA TYR A 210 -13.82 14.16 -0.04
C TYR A 210 -13.04 13.13 -0.87
N ILE A 211 -13.00 11.87 -0.41
CA ILE A 211 -12.33 10.77 -1.10
C ILE A 211 -13.40 9.85 -1.68
N TYR A 212 -13.60 9.94 -3.01
CA TYR A 212 -14.53 9.11 -3.78
C TYR A 212 -13.88 8.09 -4.71
N GLY A 213 -12.55 8.01 -4.64
CA GLY A 213 -11.77 6.93 -5.20
C GLY A 213 -10.29 7.13 -4.86
N SER A 214 -9.52 6.05 -5.03
CA SER A 214 -8.08 6.10 -4.78
C SER A 214 -7.27 5.19 -5.69
N ALA A 215 -5.99 5.51 -5.88
CA ALA A 215 -4.98 4.59 -6.40
C ALA A 215 -3.75 4.61 -5.49
N PHE A 216 -3.01 3.50 -5.43
CA PHE A 216 -1.75 3.40 -4.70
C PHE A 216 -0.67 2.80 -5.59
N ASP A 217 0.41 3.55 -5.85
CA ASP A 217 1.48 3.15 -6.77
C ASP A 217 2.64 2.41 -6.10
N GLY A 218 2.50 2.06 -4.81
CA GLY A 218 3.57 1.50 -3.98
C GLY A 218 4.30 2.55 -3.13
N THR A 219 4.08 3.85 -3.36
CA THR A 219 4.69 4.95 -2.58
C THR A 219 3.65 6.04 -2.27
N ASN A 220 2.96 6.48 -3.30
CA ASN A 220 1.99 7.56 -3.28
C ASN A 220 0.57 7.02 -3.37
N TYR A 221 -0.29 7.71 -2.62
CA TYR A 221 -1.71 7.50 -2.53
C TYR A 221 -2.43 8.68 -3.17
N TYR A 222 -3.14 8.38 -4.25
CA TYR A 222 -3.81 9.35 -5.10
C TYR A 222 -5.29 9.31 -4.71
N VAL A 223 -5.85 10.44 -4.28
CA VAL A 223 -7.27 10.53 -3.88
C VAL A 223 -7.98 11.61 -4.68
N HIS A 224 -9.25 11.41 -4.99
CA HIS A 224 -10.05 12.36 -5.77
C HIS A 224 -11.51 12.38 -5.32
N GLN A 225 -12.21 13.46 -5.67
CA GLN A 225 -13.63 13.69 -5.37
C GLN A 225 -14.47 13.60 -6.65
N ASN A 226 -14.44 12.45 -7.35
CA ASN A 226 -15.11 12.24 -8.65
C ASN A 226 -14.73 13.21 -9.79
N GLY A 227 -13.65 13.97 -9.64
CA GLY A 227 -13.15 14.90 -10.65
C GLY A 227 -11.76 14.50 -11.14
N SER A 228 -11.25 15.22 -12.14
CA SER A 228 -9.94 14.92 -12.73
C SER A 228 -8.74 15.37 -11.88
N THR A 229 -8.98 16.08 -10.78
CA THR A 229 -7.91 16.52 -9.87
C THR A 229 -7.72 15.49 -8.77
N HIS A 230 -6.56 14.84 -8.78
CA HIS A 230 -6.18 13.87 -7.76
C HIS A 230 -5.14 14.52 -6.83
N GLN A 231 -5.43 14.60 -5.53
CA GLN A 231 -4.43 14.96 -4.52
C GLN A 231 -3.51 13.77 -4.28
N VAL A 232 -2.21 14.04 -4.15
CA VAL A 232 -1.18 12.99 -4.04
C VAL A 232 -0.52 13.07 -2.67
N TYR A 233 -0.61 11.99 -1.91
CA TYR A 233 0.00 11.86 -0.59
C TYR A 233 1.04 10.73 -0.60
N THR A 234 2.27 11.00 -0.19
CA THR A 234 3.22 9.93 0.09
C THR A 234 2.83 9.24 1.40
N ILE A 235 2.51 7.95 1.31
CA ILE A 235 2.05 7.13 2.46
C ILE A 235 2.97 5.96 2.75
N ALA A 236 3.90 5.64 1.85
CA ALA A 236 4.87 4.58 1.99
C ALA A 236 6.26 5.08 1.59
N ALA A 237 7.28 4.63 2.30
CA ALA A 237 8.68 4.88 1.98
C ALA A 237 9.42 3.55 1.76
N ASN A 238 10.24 3.52 0.72
CA ASN A 238 11.27 2.51 0.55
C ASN A 238 12.59 3.10 1.02
N THR A 239 12.77 3.28 2.33
CA THR A 239 14.11 3.58 2.86
C THR A 239 14.77 2.29 3.30
N PRO A 240 15.82 1.80 2.61
CA PRO A 240 16.89 1.13 3.34
C PRO A 240 17.26 2.07 4.49
N ILE A 241 17.20 1.57 5.73
CA ILE A 241 17.81 2.25 6.86
C ILE A 241 19.26 2.47 6.42
N PRO A 242 19.80 3.71 6.41
CA PRO A 242 21.25 3.85 6.39
C PRO A 242 21.69 3.11 7.65
N GLU A 243 22.26 1.92 7.49
CA GLU A 243 22.97 1.23 8.56
C GLU A 243 23.76 2.33 9.28
N PRO A 244 23.50 2.59 10.58
CA PRO A 244 24.25 3.60 11.28
C PRO A 244 25.70 3.23 11.08
N ALA A 245 26.43 4.08 10.34
CA ALA A 245 27.84 3.90 10.08
C ALA A 245 28.46 3.54 11.41
N SER A 246 29.04 2.34 11.46
CA SER A 246 29.49 1.71 12.68
C SER A 246 30.48 2.66 13.33
N LEU A 247 30.06 3.36 14.38
CA LEU A 247 31.00 4.03 15.28
C LEU A 247 31.56 2.97 16.22
N VAL A 248 32.19 1.95 15.64
CA VAL A 248 33.10 1.06 16.36
C VAL A 248 34.47 1.73 16.29
N LEU A 249 34.63 2.82 17.05
CA LEU A 249 35.96 3.25 17.44
C LEU A 249 36.40 2.30 18.56
N LEU A 250 36.97 1.16 18.17
CA LEU A 250 37.80 0.35 19.07
C LEU A 250 38.98 1.22 19.48
N GLY A 251 38.86 1.87 20.64
CA GLY A 251 39.98 2.50 21.33
C GLY A 251 40.96 1.42 21.79
N LEU A 252 41.86 1.01 20.90
CA LEU A 252 43.11 0.35 21.26
C LEU A 252 44.21 1.41 21.22
N SER A 253 44.56 1.95 22.39
CA SER A 253 45.96 2.07 22.86
C SER A 253 46.06 2.97 24.09
N ALA A 254 46.15 2.38 25.28
CA ALA A 254 46.94 2.93 26.40
C ALA A 254 47.08 1.89 27.51
N VAL A 255 47.72 0.75 27.20
CA VAL A 255 48.34 -0.08 28.23
C VAL A 255 49.84 0.00 28.01
N GLY A 256 50.51 0.67 28.94
CA GLY A 256 51.96 0.77 29.03
C GLY A 256 52.48 2.20 28.93
N LEU A 257 52.70 2.85 30.08
CA LEU A 257 54.07 3.09 30.60
C LEU A 257 54.13 4.33 31.52
N ILE A 258 53.87 4.19 32.83
CA ILE A 258 54.55 5.00 33.85
C ILE A 258 54.82 4.11 35.07
N ALA A 259 55.97 3.44 35.07
CA ALA A 259 56.66 3.04 36.29
C ALA A 259 57.82 4.03 36.52
N SER A 260 58.05 4.31 37.79
CA SER A 260 58.76 5.46 38.32
C SER A 260 60.27 5.51 38.07
N ARG A 261 60.79 6.75 37.98
CA ARG A 261 62.10 7.24 38.44
C ARG A 261 63.21 6.20 38.69
N MET A 262 64.31 6.35 37.96
CA MET A 262 65.63 6.46 38.60
C MET A 262 66.45 7.58 37.95
N LYS A 263 66.85 8.54 38.80
CA LYS A 263 67.79 9.62 38.51
C LYS A 263 69.20 9.12 38.82
N LYS A 264 70.12 9.56 37.96
CA LYS A 264 71.48 10.06 38.27
C LYS A 264 72.62 9.07 38.57
N PHE A 265 73.68 9.33 37.79
CA PHE A 265 75.11 9.02 37.89
C PHE A 265 75.55 7.59 37.62
#